data_AF-A0A4Q5QIK2-F1
#
_entry.id   AF-A0A4Q5QIK2-F1
#
_cell.length_a   1.000
_cell.length_b   1.000
_cell.length_c   1.000
_cell.angle_alpha   90.00
_cell.angle_beta   90.00
_cell.angle_gamma   90.00
#
_symmetry.space_group_name_H-M   'P 1'
#
loop_
_entity.id
_entity.type
_entity.pdbx_description
1 polymer ?
#
loop_
_entity_poly.entity_id
_entity_poly.type
_entity_poly.pdbx_seq_one_letter_code
_entity_poly.pdbx_strand_id
1 'polypeptide(L)'
;MKTYFRLLSFAKPIEKFAIPYVIATILSVIFNTLNLALLAPLLNTLFNNSNHHIAVKPESWLSVIDTFNYYAYRATIDYGVNGALKFVCITIVVSVFLSNLFRYLSQRIMENLRIHTLLNLRKAVFNNVMDLHLGYFSNERKGDIISKIASDVQVVQFSVTGTLQVVFKEPFQLIAYVVMLFLISYKLTLFSLLVIPISAFIISRIVKSLKQQATESQQSYGTMISYLDEALSGIKIIKAFN
;
A
#
# COMPACT_ATOMS: atom_id res chain seq x y z
N MET A 1 -16.01 1.94 -16.09
CA MET A 1 -16.24 2.52 -14.74
C MET A 1 -17.46 1.91 -14.01
N LYS A 2 -18.63 1.72 -14.65
CA LYS A 2 -19.83 1.16 -13.99
C LYS A 2 -19.61 -0.22 -13.33
N THR A 3 -18.86 -1.11 -13.97
CA THR A 3 -18.53 -2.45 -13.42
C THR A 3 -17.72 -2.37 -12.14
N TYR A 4 -16.78 -1.41 -12.06
CA TYR A 4 -15.91 -1.25 -10.91
C TYR A 4 -16.67 -0.80 -9.66
N PHE A 5 -17.55 0.21 -9.78
CA PHE A 5 -18.39 0.66 -8.66
C PHE A 5 -19.40 -0.41 -8.21
N ARG A 6 -19.88 -1.24 -9.14
CA ARG A 6 -20.71 -2.42 -8.81
C ARG A 6 -19.92 -3.48 -8.05
N LEU A 7 -18.63 -3.68 -8.34
CA LEU A 7 -17.79 -4.57 -7.55
C LEU A 7 -17.51 -4.00 -6.16
N LEU A 8 -17.34 -2.67 -6.07
CA LEU A 8 -17.14 -1.97 -4.81
C LEU A 8 -18.36 -2.06 -3.88
N SER A 9 -19.58 -2.21 -4.42
CA SER A 9 -20.78 -2.37 -3.58
C SER A 9 -20.80 -3.68 -2.78
N PHE A 10 -20.04 -4.70 -3.18
CA PHE A 10 -19.90 -5.94 -2.40
C PHE A 10 -19.03 -5.77 -1.14
N ALA A 11 -18.26 -4.68 -1.06
CA ALA A 11 -17.52 -4.30 0.15
C ALA A 11 -18.41 -3.61 1.19
N LYS A 12 -19.73 -3.45 0.96
CA LYS A 12 -20.65 -2.89 1.95
C LYS A 12 -20.87 -3.86 3.12
N PRO A 13 -20.91 -3.38 4.39
CA PRO A 13 -20.86 -1.97 4.82
C PRO A 13 -19.40 -1.47 4.99
N ILE A 14 -18.89 -0.80 3.95
CA ILE A 14 -17.51 -0.32 3.90
C ILE A 14 -17.24 0.72 4.98
N GLU A 15 -18.24 1.54 5.31
CA GLU A 15 -18.16 2.63 6.27
C GLU A 15 -17.78 2.16 7.68
N LYS A 16 -18.28 0.98 8.10
CA LYS A 16 -17.96 0.40 9.41
C LYS A 16 -16.48 0.05 9.55
N PHE A 17 -15.81 -0.30 8.45
CA PHE A 17 -14.40 -0.67 8.43
C PHE A 17 -13.50 0.50 8.00
N ALA A 18 -13.98 1.37 7.11
CA ALA A 18 -13.21 2.47 6.53
C ALA A 18 -12.85 3.52 7.57
N ILE A 19 -13.77 3.92 8.46
CA ILE A 19 -13.50 4.94 9.48
C ILE A 19 -12.36 4.49 10.43
N PRO A 20 -12.46 3.32 11.13
CA PRO A 20 -11.38 2.89 12.01
C PRO A 20 -10.09 2.57 11.24
N TYR A 21 -10.20 2.09 9.99
CA TYR A 21 -9.03 1.89 9.13
C TYR A 21 -8.29 3.19 8.82
N VAL A 22 -9.01 4.24 8.41
CA VAL A 22 -8.41 5.54 8.09
C VAL A 22 -7.79 6.15 9.34
N ILE A 23 -8.46 6.11 10.49
CA ILE A 23 -7.90 6.62 11.75
C ILE A 23 -6.62 5.87 12.13
N ALA A 24 -6.64 4.53 12.15
CA ALA A 24 -5.46 3.74 12.48
C ALA A 24 -4.32 3.97 11.47
N THR A 25 -4.65 4.17 10.19
CA THR A 25 -3.69 4.46 9.13
C THR A 25 -3.06 5.83 9.31
N ILE A 26 -3.85 6.87 9.57
CA ILE A 26 -3.35 8.22 9.85
C ILE A 26 -2.42 8.20 11.06
N LEU A 27 -2.82 7.56 12.16
CA LEU A 27 -1.98 7.44 13.35
C LEU A 27 -0.68 6.70 13.04
N SER A 28 -0.75 5.56 12.34
CA SER A 28 0.44 4.81 11.93
C SER A 28 1.37 5.66 11.06
N VAL A 29 0.83 6.39 10.09
CA VAL A 29 1.60 7.28 9.21
C VAL A 29 2.26 8.41 10.00
N ILE A 30 1.55 9.04 10.93
CA ILE A 30 2.09 10.11 11.79
C ILE A 30 3.28 9.55 12.60
N PHE A 31 3.10 8.49 13.38
CA PHE A 31 4.18 7.93 14.19
C PHE A 31 5.33 7.39 13.34
N ASN A 32 5.05 6.82 12.16
CA ASN A 32 6.09 6.37 11.24
C ASN A 32 6.91 7.55 10.69
N THR A 33 6.25 8.66 10.37
CA THR A 33 6.89 9.90 9.92
C THR A 33 7.75 10.50 11.04
N LEU A 34 7.23 10.49 12.28
CA LEU A 34 7.96 10.94 13.45
C LEU A 34 9.24 10.11 13.69
N ASN A 35 9.18 8.79 13.53
CA ASN A 35 10.37 7.94 13.71
C ASN A 35 11.53 8.36 12.79
N LEU A 36 11.23 8.75 11.54
CA LEU A 36 12.25 9.23 10.61
C LEU A 36 12.84 10.57 11.08
N ALA A 37 11.98 11.47 11.57
CA ALA A 37 12.39 12.79 12.03
C ALA A 37 13.19 12.75 13.34
N LEU A 38 12.86 11.81 14.24
CA LEU A 38 13.54 11.62 15.52
C LEU A 38 14.98 11.08 15.39
N LEU A 39 15.37 10.58 14.21
CA LEU A 39 16.76 10.20 13.94
C LEU A 39 17.72 11.40 14.00
N ALA A 40 17.32 12.57 13.49
CA ALA A 40 18.19 13.74 13.48
C ALA A 40 18.53 14.25 14.90
N PRO A 41 17.56 14.41 15.82
CA PRO A 41 17.83 14.70 17.22
C PRO A 41 18.72 13.66 17.89
N LEU A 42 18.49 12.36 17.66
CA LEU A 42 19.32 11.29 18.22
C LEU A 42 20.78 11.45 17.79
N LEU A 43 21.03 11.62 16.49
CA LEU A 43 22.38 11.84 15.97
C LEU A 43 23.01 13.11 16.55
N ASN A 44 22.25 14.19 16.67
CA ASN A 44 22.75 15.44 17.27
C ASN A 44 23.13 15.24 18.75
N THR A 45 22.32 14.51 19.53
CA THR A 45 22.65 14.20 20.93
C THR A 45 23.84 13.26 21.08
N LEU A 46 24.05 12.34 20.13
CA LEU A 46 25.18 11.41 20.14
C LEU A 46 26.50 12.07 19.73
N PHE A 47 26.47 13.00 18.77
CA PHE A 47 27.69 13.56 18.16
C PHE A 47 28.02 15.00 18.59
N ASN A 48 27.07 15.79 19.11
CA ASN A 48 27.22 17.24 19.23
C ASN A 48 27.10 17.75 20.67
N ASN A 49 28.08 17.41 21.51
CA ASN A 49 28.15 17.86 22.91
C ASN A 49 28.62 19.32 23.11
N SER A 50 28.92 20.08 22.05
CA SER A 50 29.68 21.34 22.16
C SER A 50 28.93 22.63 21.81
N ASN A 51 27.77 22.58 21.13
CA ASN A 51 27.02 23.79 20.78
C ASN A 51 25.62 23.75 21.39
N HIS A 52 25.48 24.29 22.61
CA HIS A 52 24.19 24.52 23.26
C HIS A 52 23.44 25.64 22.53
N HIS A 53 22.85 25.35 21.38
CA HIS A 53 21.86 26.24 20.80
C HIS A 53 20.69 26.32 21.78
N ILE A 54 20.39 27.53 22.27
CA ILE A 54 19.26 27.79 23.14
C ILE A 54 18.00 27.39 22.38
N ALA A 55 17.38 26.26 22.76
CA ALA A 55 16.12 25.86 22.20
C ALA A 55 15.05 26.85 22.70
N VAL A 56 14.69 27.81 21.84
CA VAL A 56 13.55 28.71 22.08
C VAL A 56 12.29 27.86 22.01
N LYS A 57 11.36 28.02 22.97
CA LYS A 57 10.08 27.32 22.96
C LYS A 57 9.36 27.62 21.64
N PRO A 58 9.09 26.62 20.78
CA PRO A 58 8.44 26.88 19.51
C PRO A 58 7.04 27.44 19.73
N GLU A 59 6.66 28.45 18.96
CA GLU A 59 5.35 29.11 19.06
C GLU A 59 4.22 28.26 18.45
N SER A 60 4.55 27.25 17.63
CA SER A 60 3.58 26.40 16.92
C SER A 60 3.65 24.93 17.30
N TRP A 61 2.48 24.34 17.59
CA TRP A 61 2.26 22.91 17.84
C TRP A 61 2.61 21.99 16.66
N LEU A 62 2.76 22.56 15.46
CA LEU A 62 3.08 21.85 14.23
C LEU A 62 4.59 21.57 14.06
N SER A 63 5.45 22.28 14.80
CA SER A 63 6.90 22.13 14.73
C SER A 63 7.37 20.95 15.59
N VAL A 64 7.07 19.72 15.15
CA VAL A 64 7.31 18.53 15.97
C VAL A 64 8.81 18.30 16.25
N ILE A 65 9.69 18.60 15.29
CA ILE A 65 11.15 18.55 15.48
C ILE A 65 11.59 19.54 16.55
N ASP A 66 11.17 20.81 16.45
CA ASP A 66 11.62 21.86 17.37
C ASP A 66 11.09 21.63 18.79
N THR A 67 9.85 21.14 18.89
CA THR A 67 9.24 20.76 20.18
C THR A 67 10.03 19.62 20.80
N PHE A 68 10.36 18.59 20.02
CA PHE A 68 11.18 17.48 20.51
C PHE A 68 12.58 17.92 20.91
N ASN A 69 13.24 18.75 20.09
CA ASN A 69 14.56 19.31 20.40
C ASN A 69 14.54 20.15 21.69
N TYR A 70 13.47 20.92 21.93
CA TYR A 70 13.28 21.67 23.16
C TYR A 70 13.20 20.75 24.38
N TYR A 71 12.38 19.69 24.32
CA TYR A 71 12.26 18.74 25.42
C TYR A 71 13.54 17.92 25.63
N ALA A 72 14.22 17.53 24.55
CA ALA A 72 15.52 16.86 24.62
C ALA A 72 16.58 17.77 25.27
N TYR A 73 16.62 19.06 24.90
CA TYR A 73 17.52 20.04 25.50
C TYR A 73 17.22 20.29 26.98
N ARG A 74 15.95 20.41 27.36
CA ARG A 74 15.52 20.48 28.77
C ARG A 74 15.99 19.25 29.55
N ALA A 75 15.82 18.06 29.00
CA ALA A 75 16.30 16.83 29.62
C ALA A 75 17.84 16.81 29.79
N THR A 76 18.60 17.43 28.89
CA THR A 76 20.06 17.60 29.03
C THR A 76 20.42 18.51 30.19
N ILE A 77 19.67 19.61 30.41
CA ILE A 77 19.92 20.53 31.52
C ILE A 77 19.57 19.87 32.86
N ASP A 78 18.45 19.17 32.95
CA ASP A 78 17.95 18.63 34.22
C ASP A 78 18.64 17.31 34.62
N TYR A 79 19.00 16.45 33.66
CA TYR A 79 19.50 15.09 33.91
C TYR A 79 20.89 14.79 33.31
N GLY A 80 21.53 15.78 32.67
CA GLY A 80 22.80 15.62 31.96
C GLY A 80 22.69 14.83 30.65
N VAL A 81 23.81 14.67 29.94
CA VAL A 81 23.89 14.02 28.61
C VAL A 81 23.34 12.59 28.63
N ASN A 82 23.66 11.82 29.67
CA ASN A 82 23.18 10.44 29.84
C ASN A 82 21.66 10.37 30.06
N GLY A 83 21.08 11.35 30.76
CA GLY A 83 19.64 11.45 30.98
C GLY A 83 18.89 11.83 29.71
N ALA A 84 19.41 12.80 28.96
CA ALA A 84 18.86 13.20 27.66
C ALA A 84 18.88 12.04 26.66
N LEU A 85 19.99 11.30 26.58
CA LEU A 85 20.09 10.14 25.69
C LEU A 85 19.05 9.07 26.04
N LYS A 86 18.87 8.76 27.33
CA LYS A 86 17.82 7.82 27.78
C LYS A 86 16.42 8.30 27.39
N PHE A 87 16.12 9.59 27.59
CA PHE A 87 14.84 10.18 27.22
C PHE A 87 14.56 10.10 25.71
N VAL A 88 15.55 10.45 24.88
CA VAL A 88 15.45 10.36 23.42
C VAL A 88 15.24 8.92 22.97
N CYS A 89 16.04 7.98 23.48
CA CYS A 89 15.91 6.56 23.17
C CYS A 89 14.54 6.00 23.58
N ILE A 90 14.05 6.30 24.79
CA ILE A 90 12.73 5.86 25.25
C ILE A 90 11.63 6.42 24.34
N THR A 91 11.71 7.70 23.98
CA THR A 91 10.71 8.32 23.10
C THR A 91 10.69 7.66 21.72
N ILE A 92 11.86 7.36 21.15
CA ILE A 92 11.97 6.64 19.87
C ILE A 92 11.37 5.24 19.99
N VAL A 93 11.72 4.49 21.05
CA VAL A 93 11.18 3.13 21.26
C VAL A 93 9.65 3.16 21.37
N VAL A 94 9.10 4.08 22.15
CA VAL A 94 7.65 4.26 22.30
C VAL A 94 7.00 4.65 20.97
N SER A 95 7.58 5.60 20.22
CA SER A 95 7.07 6.03 18.92
C SER A 95 7.11 4.90 17.87
N VAL A 96 8.18 4.10 17.85
CA VAL A 96 8.30 2.91 16.99
C VAL A 96 7.25 1.86 17.39
N PHE A 97 7.07 1.61 18.69
CA PHE A 97 6.07 0.68 19.18
C PHE A 97 4.65 1.12 18.77
N LEU A 98 4.29 2.38 19.00
CA LEU A 98 2.99 2.93 18.61
C LEU A 98 2.78 2.87 17.09
N SER A 99 3.78 3.26 16.30
CA SER A 99 3.73 3.15 14.83
C SER A 99 3.38 1.74 14.37
N ASN A 100 4.08 0.74 14.92
CA ASN A 100 3.86 -0.66 14.57
C ASN A 100 2.51 -1.19 15.07
N LEU A 101 2.08 -0.76 16.26
CA LEU A 101 0.77 -1.12 16.81
C LEU A 101 -0.37 -0.61 15.92
N PHE A 102 -0.36 0.67 15.55
CA PHE A 102 -1.38 1.24 14.66
C PHE A 102 -1.29 0.66 13.25
N ARG A 103 -0.09 0.35 12.76
CA ARG A 103 0.09 -0.35 11.48
C ARG A 103 -0.57 -1.72 11.51
N TYR A 104 -0.36 -2.48 12.58
CA TYR A 104 -1.00 -3.78 12.79
C TYR A 104 -2.52 -3.66 12.88
N LEU A 105 -3.04 -2.68 13.64
CA LEU A 105 -4.49 -2.43 13.74
C LEU A 105 -5.10 -2.09 12.37
N SER A 106 -4.46 -1.21 11.60
CA SER A 106 -4.87 -0.86 10.23
C SER A 106 -4.90 -2.10 9.31
N GLN A 107 -3.85 -2.94 9.35
CA GLN A 107 -3.80 -4.19 8.59
C GLN A 107 -4.89 -5.17 9.02
N ARG A 108 -5.13 -5.33 10.32
CA ARG A 108 -6.18 -6.22 10.86
C ARG A 108 -7.58 -5.78 10.43
N ILE A 109 -7.86 -4.47 10.44
CA ILE A 109 -9.15 -3.93 10.00
C ILE A 109 -9.34 -4.16 8.50
N MET A 110 -8.30 -3.90 7.70
CA MET A 110 -8.32 -4.15 6.25
C MET A 110 -8.53 -5.63 5.93
N GLU A 111 -7.90 -6.52 6.69
CA GLU A 111 -8.05 -7.97 6.53
C GLU A 111 -9.49 -8.44 6.83
N ASN A 112 -10.12 -7.90 7.87
CA ASN A 112 -11.53 -8.17 8.15
C ASN A 112 -12.45 -7.70 7.01
N LEU A 113 -12.21 -6.51 6.45
CA LEU A 113 -12.94 -6.02 5.28
C LEU A 113 -12.73 -6.92 4.06
N ARG A 114 -11.50 -7.42 3.87
CA ARG A 114 -11.16 -8.37 2.80
C ARG A 114 -11.97 -9.65 2.92
N ILE A 115 -11.97 -10.29 4.09
CA ILE A 115 -12.71 -11.53 4.32
C ILE A 115 -14.22 -11.32 4.15
N HIS A 116 -14.75 -10.20 4.65
CA HIS A 116 -16.17 -9.87 4.51
C HIS A 116 -16.57 -9.67 3.04
N THR A 117 -15.76 -8.92 2.28
CA THR A 117 -15.98 -8.70 0.85
C THR A 117 -15.92 -10.02 0.08
N LEU A 118 -14.95 -10.88 0.40
CA LEU A 118 -14.82 -12.20 -0.21
C LEU A 118 -16.06 -13.07 0.04
N LEU A 119 -16.55 -13.08 1.28
CA LEU A 119 -17.76 -13.82 1.66
C LEU A 119 -18.97 -13.33 0.87
N ASN A 120 -19.17 -12.02 0.78
CA ASN A 120 -20.29 -11.42 0.06
C ASN A 120 -20.24 -11.73 -1.44
N LEU A 121 -19.07 -11.63 -2.06
CA LEU A 121 -18.89 -11.99 -3.46
C LEU A 121 -19.17 -13.48 -3.70
N ARG A 122 -18.60 -14.38 -2.87
CA ARG A 122 -18.83 -15.82 -2.99
C ARG A 122 -20.30 -16.18 -2.81
N LYS A 123 -20.98 -15.61 -1.81
CA LYS A 123 -22.42 -15.83 -1.59
C LYS A 123 -23.26 -15.34 -2.77
N ALA A 124 -22.97 -14.15 -3.30
CA ALA A 124 -23.72 -13.60 -4.42
C ALA A 124 -23.56 -14.44 -5.69
N VAL A 125 -22.32 -14.86 -6.01
CA VAL A 125 -22.07 -15.73 -7.16
C VAL A 125 -22.67 -17.11 -6.95
N PHE A 126 -22.55 -17.69 -5.75
CA PHE A 126 -23.12 -18.99 -5.44
C PHE A 126 -24.65 -19.00 -5.58
N ASN A 127 -25.34 -18.03 -4.97
CA ASN A 127 -26.80 -17.92 -5.07
C ASN A 127 -27.23 -17.74 -6.53
N ASN A 128 -26.55 -16.86 -7.27
CA ASN A 128 -26.84 -16.67 -8.68
C ASN A 128 -26.63 -17.94 -9.51
N VAL A 129 -25.59 -18.73 -9.23
CA VAL A 129 -25.38 -20.03 -9.89
C VAL A 129 -26.50 -21.01 -9.53
N MET A 130 -26.94 -21.06 -8.28
CA MET A 130 -27.99 -21.97 -7.83
C MET A 130 -29.36 -21.66 -8.46
N ASP A 131 -29.62 -20.40 -8.79
CA ASP A 131 -30.86 -19.95 -9.44
C ASP A 131 -30.85 -20.11 -10.98
N LEU A 132 -29.77 -20.62 -11.58
CA LEU A 132 -29.69 -20.85 -13.02
C LEU A 132 -30.52 -22.06 -13.46
N HIS A 133 -31.08 -21.97 -14.67
CA HIS A 133 -31.83 -23.06 -15.29
C HIS A 133 -30.94 -24.27 -15.61
N LEU A 134 -31.52 -25.48 -15.60
CA LEU A 134 -30.81 -26.75 -15.82
C LEU A 134 -30.00 -26.78 -17.13
N GLY A 135 -30.50 -26.14 -18.20
CA GLY A 135 -29.81 -26.06 -19.49
C GLY A 135 -28.44 -25.38 -19.45
N TYR A 136 -28.21 -24.47 -18.48
CA TYR A 136 -26.89 -23.87 -18.27
C TYR A 136 -25.86 -24.92 -17.84
N PHE A 137 -26.25 -25.84 -16.95
CA PHE A 137 -25.36 -26.88 -16.42
C PHE A 137 -25.08 -28.00 -17.42
N SER A 138 -25.89 -28.16 -18.47
CA SER A 138 -25.63 -29.11 -19.55
C SER A 138 -24.50 -28.66 -20.48
N ASN A 139 -24.29 -27.35 -20.60
CA ASN A 139 -23.29 -26.76 -21.52
C ASN A 139 -21.97 -26.37 -20.83
N GLU A 140 -21.96 -26.29 -19.50
CA GLU A 140 -20.79 -25.84 -18.72
C GLU A 140 -20.16 -26.99 -17.93
N ARG A 141 -18.83 -27.06 -17.89
CA ARG A 141 -18.14 -28.08 -17.08
C ARG A 141 -18.25 -27.71 -15.61
N LYS A 142 -18.58 -28.69 -14.76
CA LYS A 142 -18.62 -28.52 -13.30
C LYS A 142 -17.36 -27.87 -12.72
N GLY A 143 -16.18 -28.22 -13.24
CA GLY A 143 -14.90 -27.65 -12.82
C GLY A 143 -14.78 -26.15 -13.07
N ASP A 144 -15.32 -25.66 -14.18
CA ASP A 144 -15.26 -24.24 -14.56
C ASP A 144 -16.14 -23.40 -13.62
N ILE A 145 -17.31 -23.92 -13.24
CA ILE A 145 -18.20 -23.28 -12.26
C ILE A 145 -17.52 -23.18 -10.89
N ILE A 146 -16.86 -24.26 -10.44
CA ILE A 146 -16.10 -24.27 -9.17
C ILE A 146 -14.95 -23.26 -9.24
N SER A 147 -14.20 -23.23 -10.34
CA SER A 147 -13.08 -22.29 -10.54
C SER A 147 -13.53 -20.84 -10.47
N LYS A 148 -14.66 -20.50 -11.12
CA LYS A 148 -15.25 -19.14 -11.05
C LYS A 148 -15.57 -18.72 -9.61
N ILE A 149 -16.18 -19.61 -8.81
CA ILE A 149 -16.55 -19.30 -7.42
C ILE A 149 -15.33 -19.24 -6.49
N ALA A 150 -14.36 -20.14 -6.69
CA ALA A 150 -13.22 -20.28 -5.80
C ALA A 150 -12.10 -19.27 -6.12
N SER A 151 -11.67 -19.23 -7.39
CA SER A 151 -10.48 -18.52 -7.88
C SER A 151 -10.82 -17.14 -8.45
N ASP A 152 -11.71 -17.05 -9.44
CA ASP A 152 -11.98 -15.78 -10.12
C ASP A 152 -12.54 -14.73 -9.16
N VAL A 153 -13.47 -15.14 -8.29
CA VAL A 153 -13.99 -14.28 -7.22
C VAL A 153 -12.88 -13.77 -6.30
N GLN A 154 -11.87 -14.58 -6.00
CA GLN A 154 -10.75 -14.18 -5.16
C GLN A 154 -9.86 -13.14 -5.87
N VAL A 155 -9.59 -13.31 -7.17
CA VAL A 155 -8.85 -12.32 -7.99
C VAL A 155 -9.58 -10.99 -8.04
N VAL A 156 -10.90 -11.03 -8.25
CA VAL A 156 -11.76 -9.84 -8.24
C VAL A 156 -11.73 -9.17 -6.87
N GLN A 157 -11.85 -9.95 -5.79
CA GLN A 157 -11.78 -9.44 -4.43
C GLN A 157 -10.45 -8.72 -4.17
N PHE A 158 -9.31 -9.32 -4.54
CA PHE A 158 -7.99 -8.71 -4.36
C PHE A 158 -7.89 -7.36 -5.07
N SER A 159 -8.43 -7.27 -6.28
CA SER A 159 -8.45 -6.02 -7.04
C SER A 159 -9.27 -4.93 -6.33
N VAL A 160 -10.44 -5.27 -5.77
CA VAL A 160 -11.28 -4.35 -5.01
C VAL A 160 -10.56 -3.86 -3.75
N THR A 161 -10.06 -4.76 -2.91
CA THR A 161 -9.41 -4.38 -1.65
C THR A 161 -8.09 -3.67 -1.85
N GLY A 162 -7.31 -4.09 -2.86
CA GLY A 162 -6.05 -3.45 -3.20
C GLY A 162 -6.25 -2.00 -3.63
N THR A 163 -7.30 -1.73 -4.42
CA THR A 163 -7.60 -0.35 -4.80
C THR A 163 -8.06 0.49 -3.61
N LEU A 164 -8.88 -0.07 -2.70
CA LEU A 164 -9.27 0.63 -1.48
C LEU A 164 -8.06 1.01 -0.64
N GLN A 165 -7.12 0.09 -0.46
CA GLN A 165 -5.87 0.38 0.23
C GLN A 165 -5.09 1.50 -0.48
N VAL A 166 -4.92 1.43 -1.79
CA VAL A 166 -4.20 2.45 -2.56
C VAL A 166 -4.87 3.82 -2.43
N VAL A 167 -6.20 3.90 -2.50
CA VAL A 167 -6.93 5.17 -2.44
C VAL A 167 -6.92 5.78 -1.03
N PHE A 168 -7.03 4.96 0.03
CA PHE A 168 -7.18 5.46 1.40
C PHE A 168 -5.90 5.50 2.22
N LYS A 169 -4.82 4.84 1.82
CA LYS A 169 -3.56 4.82 2.57
C LYS A 169 -2.45 5.61 1.87
N GLU A 170 -2.21 5.32 0.58
CA GLU A 170 -1.05 5.86 -0.13
C GLU A 170 -1.06 7.39 -0.24
N PRO A 171 -2.20 8.07 -0.56
CA PRO A 171 -2.26 9.52 -0.57
C PRO A 171 -1.98 10.15 0.78
N PHE A 172 -2.55 9.61 1.86
CA PHE A 172 -2.33 10.14 3.21
C PHE A 172 -0.87 9.99 3.64
N GLN A 173 -0.27 8.84 3.35
CA GLN A 173 1.15 8.60 3.62
C GLN A 173 2.04 9.56 2.82
N LEU A 174 1.75 9.73 1.53
CA LEU A 174 2.47 10.65 0.66
C LEU A 174 2.36 12.09 1.16
N ILE A 175 1.14 12.56 1.45
CA ILE A 175 0.90 13.92 1.96
C ILE A 175 1.65 14.13 3.27
N ALA A 176 1.57 13.19 4.23
CA ALA A 176 2.26 13.30 5.50
C ALA A 176 3.79 13.42 5.32
N TYR A 177 4.40 12.61 4.45
CA TYR A 177 5.83 12.68 4.18
C TYR A 177 6.22 13.97 3.48
N VAL A 178 5.47 14.40 2.47
CA VAL A 178 5.75 15.66 1.75
C VAL A 178 5.65 16.84 2.69
N VAL A 179 4.57 16.94 3.47
CA VAL A 179 4.40 18.00 4.48
C VAL A 179 5.56 17.99 5.46
N MET A 180 5.96 16.81 5.97
CA MET A 180 7.09 16.71 6.89
C MET A 180 8.42 17.17 6.27
N LEU A 181 8.69 16.80 5.02
CA LEU A 181 9.90 17.25 4.32
C LEU A 181 9.93 18.77 4.15
N PHE A 182 8.80 19.39 3.80
CA PHE A 182 8.68 20.84 3.71
C PHE A 182 8.88 21.53 5.07
N LEU A 183 8.40 20.92 6.17
CA LEU A 183 8.64 21.41 7.53
C LEU A 183 10.12 21.33 7.93
N ILE A 184 10.85 20.31 7.47
CA ILE A 184 12.29 20.16 7.74
C ILE A 184 13.11 21.17 6.91
N SER A 185 12.93 21.19 5.59
CA SER A 185 13.62 22.13 4.70
C SER A 185 12.94 22.22 3.35
N TYR A 186 12.27 23.35 3.09
CA TYR A 186 11.64 23.62 1.79
C TYR A 186 12.66 23.66 0.63
N LYS A 187 13.88 24.16 0.87
CA LYS A 187 14.93 24.28 -0.17
C LYS A 187 15.41 22.92 -0.65
N LEU A 188 15.75 22.02 0.28
CA LEU A 188 16.18 20.67 -0.05
C LEU A 188 15.03 19.86 -0.66
N THR A 189 13.82 20.01 -0.12
CA THR A 189 12.64 19.31 -0.64
C THR A 189 12.33 19.68 -2.08
N LEU A 190 12.35 20.98 -2.42
CA LEU A 190 12.15 21.44 -3.81
C LEU A 190 13.23 20.90 -4.75
N PHE A 191 14.49 20.90 -4.31
CA PHE A 191 15.58 20.31 -5.08
C PHE A 191 15.38 18.80 -5.31
N SER A 192 15.01 18.05 -4.28
CA SER A 192 14.68 16.62 -4.40
C SER A 192 13.46 16.37 -5.30
N LEU A 193 12.47 17.27 -5.28
CA LEU A 193 11.28 17.15 -6.12
C LEU A 193 11.61 17.25 -7.61
N LEU A 194 12.68 17.98 -7.99
CA LEU A 194 13.14 18.06 -9.39
C LEU A 194 13.71 16.74 -9.91
N VAL A 195 14.14 15.84 -9.02
CA VAL A 195 14.60 14.50 -9.42
C VAL A 195 13.42 13.65 -9.91
N ILE A 196 12.23 13.85 -9.33
CA ILE A 196 11.01 13.09 -9.66
C ILE A 196 10.65 13.16 -11.15
N PRO A 197 10.52 14.34 -11.82
CA PRO A 197 10.17 14.40 -13.23
C PRO A 197 11.25 13.80 -14.14
N ILE A 198 12.54 13.94 -13.77
CA ILE A 198 13.64 13.33 -14.54
C ILE A 198 13.55 11.81 -14.46
N SER A 199 13.42 11.26 -13.26
CA SER A 199 13.23 9.82 -13.06
C SER A 199 11.95 9.33 -13.73
N ALA A 200 10.84 10.05 -13.60
CA ALA A 200 9.57 9.71 -14.23
C ALA A 200 9.68 9.69 -15.75
N PHE A 201 10.39 10.64 -16.35
CA PHE A 201 10.64 10.66 -17.80
C PHE A 201 11.41 9.41 -18.25
N ILE A 202 12.53 9.09 -17.59
CA ILE A 202 13.35 7.91 -17.92
C ILE A 202 12.54 6.62 -17.74
N ILE A 203 11.88 6.47 -16.58
CA ILE A 203 11.05 5.30 -16.27
C ILE A 203 9.92 5.16 -17.28
N SER A 204 9.23 6.26 -17.65
CA SER A 204 8.13 6.21 -18.62
C SER A 204 8.56 5.70 -19.99
N ARG A 205 9.78 6.07 -20.43
CA ARG A 205 10.35 5.59 -21.69
C ARG A 205 10.65 4.10 -21.63
N ILE A 206 11.23 3.63 -20.51
CA ILE A 206 11.50 2.21 -20.28
C ILE A 206 10.20 1.41 -20.24
N VAL A 207 9.20 1.87 -19.47
CA VAL A 207 7.89 1.20 -19.35
C VAL A 207 7.19 1.12 -20.70
N LYS A 208 7.26 2.17 -21.53
CA LYS A 208 6.66 2.14 -22.87
C LYS A 208 7.31 1.08 -23.76
N SER A 209 8.64 0.98 -23.73
CA SER A 209 9.38 -0.06 -24.48
C SER A 209 9.03 -1.47 -24.00
N LEU A 210 9.07 -1.70 -22.68
CA LEU A 210 8.72 -2.99 -22.09
C LEU A 210 7.29 -3.41 -22.39
N LYS A 211 6.34 -2.46 -22.33
CA LYS A 211 4.93 -2.72 -22.64
C LYS A 211 4.74 -3.16 -24.09
N GLN A 212 5.45 -2.54 -25.03
CA GLN A 212 5.41 -2.93 -26.43
C GLN A 212 5.94 -4.36 -26.61
N GLN A 213 7.13 -4.66 -26.08
CA GLN A 213 7.72 -6.00 -26.17
C GLN A 213 6.86 -7.07 -25.50
N ALA A 214 6.25 -6.77 -24.35
CA ALA A 214 5.34 -7.67 -23.67
C ALA A 214 4.08 -7.95 -24.52
N THR A 215 3.58 -6.95 -25.25
CA THR A 215 2.42 -7.11 -26.14
C THR A 215 2.77 -8.00 -27.33
N GLU A 216 3.92 -7.77 -27.96
CA GLU A 216 4.43 -8.59 -29.08
C GLU A 216 4.68 -10.05 -28.64
N SER A 217 5.28 -10.23 -27.46
CA SER A 217 5.51 -11.56 -26.87
C SER A 217 4.19 -12.28 -26.58
N GLN A 218 3.20 -11.59 -26.00
CA GLN A 218 1.88 -12.16 -25.73
C GLN A 218 1.17 -12.57 -27.03
N GLN A 219 1.31 -11.79 -28.10
CA GLN A 219 0.72 -12.10 -29.41
C GLN A 219 1.40 -13.32 -30.06
N SER A 220 2.73 -13.39 -30.05
CA SER A 220 3.49 -14.54 -30.56
C SER A 220 3.18 -15.82 -29.78
N TYR A 221 3.09 -15.73 -28.45
CA TYR A 221 2.66 -16.84 -27.61
C TYR A 221 1.24 -17.32 -27.97
N GLY A 222 0.31 -16.37 -28.23
CA GLY A 222 -1.02 -16.70 -28.72
C GLY A 222 -1.00 -17.49 -30.04
N THR A 223 -0.21 -17.05 -31.02
CA THR A 223 -0.05 -17.76 -32.30
C THR A 223 0.55 -19.15 -32.12
N MET A 224 1.55 -19.30 -31.26
CA MET A 224 2.14 -20.61 -30.95
C MET A 224 1.11 -21.58 -30.38
N ILE A 225 0.27 -21.10 -29.45
CA ILE A 225 -0.82 -21.90 -28.88
C ILE A 225 -1.85 -22.28 -29.95
N SER A 226 -2.18 -21.38 -30.88
CA SER A 226 -3.07 -21.70 -32.00
C SER A 226 -2.50 -22.79 -32.92
N TYR A 227 -1.21 -22.73 -33.28
CA TYR A 227 -0.59 -23.79 -34.07
C TYR A 227 -0.52 -25.13 -33.33
N LEU A 228 -0.27 -25.11 -32.03
CA LEU A 228 -0.31 -26.31 -31.21
C LEU A 228 -1.72 -26.94 -31.24
N ASP A 229 -2.76 -26.14 -31.09
CA ASP A 229 -4.16 -26.60 -31.11
C ASP A 229 -4.55 -27.22 -32.46
N GLU A 230 -4.15 -26.58 -33.57
CA GLU A 230 -4.37 -27.10 -34.93
C GLU A 230 -3.60 -28.41 -35.16
N ALA A 231 -2.33 -28.47 -34.76
CA ALA A 231 -1.51 -29.67 -34.91
C ALA A 231 -2.03 -30.84 -34.07
N LEU A 232 -2.46 -30.60 -32.83
CA LEU A 232 -3.05 -31.63 -31.96
C LEU A 232 -4.42 -32.09 -32.49
N SER A 233 -5.25 -31.16 -32.98
CA SER A 233 -6.53 -31.51 -33.61
C SER A 233 -6.35 -32.33 -34.89
N GLY A 234 -5.34 -31.99 -35.69
CA GLY A 234 -4.97 -32.69 -36.92
C GLY A 234 -4.05 -33.91 -36.72
N ILE A 235 -3.75 -34.31 -35.49
CA ILE A 235 -2.65 -35.26 -35.22
C ILE A 235 -2.80 -36.62 -35.91
N LYS A 236 -4.04 -37.09 -36.08
CA LYS A 236 -4.33 -38.35 -36.81
C LYS A 236 -3.98 -38.23 -38.29
N ILE A 237 -4.25 -37.08 -38.90
CA ILE A 237 -3.92 -36.82 -40.32
C ILE A 237 -2.41 -36.73 -40.44
N ILE A 238 -1.74 -35.95 -39.58
CA ILE A 238 -0.28 -35.81 -39.58
C ILE A 238 0.42 -37.17 -39.44
N LYS A 239 -0.10 -38.05 -38.57
CA LYS A 239 0.43 -39.42 -38.37
C LYS A 239 0.06 -40.42 -39.47
N ALA A 240 -0.92 -40.13 -40.30
CA ALA A 240 -1.32 -41.01 -41.40
C ALA A 240 -0.48 -40.79 -42.67
N PHE A 241 0.09 -39.59 -42.83
CA PHE A 241 0.90 -39.19 -44.00
C PHE A 241 2.41 -39.10 -43.70
N ASN A 242 2.84 -39.61 -42.54
CA ASN A 242 4.23 -39.58 -42.05
C ASN A 242 4.58 -40.96 -41.49
#